data_AF-A0A447U717-F1
#
_entry.id   AF-A0A447U717-F1
#
_cell.length_a   1.000
_cell.length_b   1.000
_cell.length_c   1.000
_cell.angle_alpha   90.00
_cell.angle_beta   90.00
_cell.angle_gamma   90.00
#
_symmetry.space_group_name_H-M   'P 1'
#
loop_
_entity.id
_entity.type
_entity.pdbx_description
1 polymer ?
#
loop_
_entity_poly.entity_id
_entity_poly.type
_entity_poly.pdbx_seq_one_letter_code
_entity_poly.pdbx_strand_id
1 'polypeptide(L)'
;MVCAGSGEKTRDGAVVGCTALCIETGEVVYFKARATVLATGGAGRIYQSTTNAHINTGDGVGMALRAGVPVQDMEMWQFHPTGIAGAGVLVTEGCRGRRRLPAEQTRRALYGALCAERQRPGGS
;
A
#
# COMPACT_ATOMS: atom_id res chain seq x y z
N MET A 1 6.94 5.19 -9.44
CA MET A 1 6.45 6.57 -9.49
C MET A 1 7.00 7.30 -8.27
N VAL A 2 8.14 8.00 -8.38
CA VAL A 2 8.57 8.89 -7.29
C VAL A 2 7.84 10.21 -7.52
N CYS A 3 6.93 10.55 -6.62
CA CYS A 3 6.14 11.78 -6.73
C CYS A 3 6.93 12.95 -6.14
N ALA A 4 7.65 13.66 -7.00
CA ALA A 4 8.37 14.87 -6.62
C ALA A 4 7.44 16.08 -6.80
N GLY A 5 6.76 16.49 -5.72
CA GLY A 5 6.07 17.77 -5.66
C GLY A 5 4.67 17.70 -5.07
N SER A 6 4.37 18.60 -4.14
CA SER A 6 3.00 18.98 -3.80
C SER A 6 2.24 19.25 -5.09
N GLY A 7 1.05 18.64 -5.27
CA GLY A 7 0.19 18.93 -6.42
C GLY A 7 0.13 20.44 -6.60
N GLU A 8 0.61 20.94 -7.75
CA GLU A 8 0.75 22.37 -7.96
C GLU A 8 -0.62 23.01 -7.76
N LYS A 9 -0.66 23.96 -6.84
CA LYS A 9 -1.86 24.72 -6.53
C LYS A 9 -1.79 26.06 -7.21
N THR A 10 -2.91 26.51 -7.79
CA THR A 10 -3.05 27.91 -8.19
C THR A 10 -2.98 28.81 -6.95
N ARG A 11 -2.85 30.12 -7.17
CA ARG A 11 -2.99 31.12 -6.08
C ARG A 11 -4.32 30.98 -5.32
N ASP A 12 -5.35 30.45 -5.97
CA ASP A 12 -6.67 30.21 -5.40
C ASP A 12 -6.79 28.83 -4.72
N GLY A 13 -5.69 28.06 -4.64
CA GLY A 13 -5.62 26.76 -3.98
C GLY A 13 -6.07 25.56 -4.82
N ALA A 14 -6.39 25.75 -6.10
CA ALA A 14 -6.86 24.67 -6.98
C ALA A 14 -5.72 23.78 -7.47
N VAL A 15 -5.86 22.46 -7.36
CA VAL A 15 -4.87 21.49 -7.88
C VAL A 15 -4.95 21.42 -9.40
N VAL A 16 -3.82 21.62 -10.10
CA VAL A 16 -3.76 21.68 -11.58
C VAL A 16 -3.01 20.52 -12.23
N GLY A 17 -2.57 19.54 -11.43
CA GLY A 17 -1.81 18.41 -11.92
C GLY A 17 -0.91 17.77 -10.87
N CYS A 18 0.06 16.99 -11.35
CA CYS A 18 1.14 16.45 -10.53
C CYS A 18 2.48 16.45 -11.28
N THR A 19 3.56 16.56 -10.53
CA THR A 19 4.92 16.36 -11.02
C THR A 19 5.41 14.99 -10.59
N ALA A 20 5.95 14.21 -11.52
CA ALA A 20 6.42 12.86 -11.26
C ALA A 20 7.80 12.64 -11.87
N LEU A 21 8.58 11.77 -11.24
CA LEU A 21 9.84 11.27 -11.76
C LEU A 21 9.59 9.98 -12.54
N CYS A 22 10.01 9.96 -13.79
CA CYS A 22 10.15 8.74 -14.57
C CYS A 22 11.31 7.92 -14.01
N ILE A 23 11.02 6.71 -13.52
CA ILE A 23 12.05 5.86 -12.88
C ILE A 23 13.03 5.31 -13.91
N GLU A 24 12.57 5.03 -15.14
CA GLU A 24 13.39 4.46 -16.19
C GLU A 24 14.38 5.47 -16.76
N THR A 25 13.94 6.72 -16.98
CA THR A 25 14.74 7.75 -17.64
C THR A 25 15.35 8.76 -16.65
N GLY A 26 14.83 8.85 -15.42
CA GLY A 26 15.21 9.88 -14.45
C GLY A 26 14.63 11.27 -14.75
N GLU A 27 13.81 11.41 -15.79
CA GLU A 27 13.23 12.70 -16.16
C GLU A 27 12.08 13.10 -15.24
N VAL A 28 11.99 14.40 -14.96
CA VAL A 28 10.85 14.99 -14.24
C VAL A 28 9.81 15.42 -15.25
N VAL A 29 8.59 14.88 -15.12
CA VAL A 29 7.47 15.12 -16.04
C VAL A 29 6.34 15.79 -15.28
N TYR A 30 5.75 16.82 -15.89
CA TYR A 30 4.56 17.49 -15.38
C TYR A 30 3.30 17.01 -16.10
N PHE A 31 2.35 16.49 -15.34
CA PHE A 31 1.04 16.05 -15.81
C PHE A 31 -0.01 17.11 -15.48
N LYS A 32 -0.33 17.96 -16.45
CA LYS A 32 -1.41 18.94 -16.33
C LYS A 32 -2.77 18.25 -16.41
N ALA A 33 -3.64 18.50 -15.44
CA ALA A 33 -4.99 17.95 -15.42
C ALA A 33 -6.00 18.93 -14.82
N ARG A 34 -7.28 18.82 -15.23
CA ARG A 34 -8.37 19.59 -14.61
C ARG A 34 -8.80 19.02 -13.26
N ALA A 35 -8.53 17.74 -13.04
CA ALA A 35 -8.80 17.02 -11.79
C ALA A 35 -7.72 15.95 -11.59
N THR A 36 -7.31 15.75 -10.34
CA THR A 36 -6.26 14.78 -9.96
C THR A 36 -6.76 13.94 -8.79
N VAL A 37 -6.74 12.62 -8.95
CA VAL A 37 -7.17 11.66 -7.91
C VAL A 37 -5.94 10.98 -7.32
N LEU A 38 -5.76 11.07 -6.01
CA LEU A 38 -4.72 10.32 -5.31
C LEU A 38 -5.30 8.99 -4.80
N ALA A 39 -4.84 7.89 -5.39
CA ALA A 39 -5.22 6.53 -5.01
C ALA A 39 -3.96 5.69 -4.68
N THR A 40 -3.04 6.27 -3.90
CA THR A 40 -1.68 5.76 -3.70
C THR A 40 -1.55 4.68 -2.61
N GLY A 41 -2.66 4.22 -2.03
CA GLY A 41 -2.65 3.32 -0.88
C GLY A 41 -2.25 4.00 0.44
N GLY A 42 -1.94 3.18 1.45
CA GLY A 42 -1.62 3.63 2.81
C GLY A 42 -0.12 3.81 3.09
N ALA A 43 0.22 4.13 4.34
CA ALA A 43 1.61 4.36 4.79
C ALA A 43 2.08 3.32 5.82
N GLY A 44 1.68 2.05 5.68
CA GLY A 44 1.97 1.00 6.65
C GLY A 44 3.46 0.69 6.85
N ARG A 45 4.34 1.19 5.98
CA ARG A 45 5.80 1.05 6.10
C ARG A 45 6.48 1.95 7.12
N ILE A 46 5.73 2.81 7.81
CA ILE A 46 6.25 3.53 8.98
C ILE A 46 6.48 2.60 10.20
N TYR A 47 5.86 1.41 10.21
CA TYR A 47 6.04 0.40 11.25
C TYR A 47 7.04 -0.68 10.82
N GLN A 48 7.86 -1.13 11.77
CA GLN A 48 8.87 -2.17 11.55
C GLN A 48 8.23 -3.51 11.14
N SER A 49 7.15 -3.91 11.80
CA SER A 49 6.36 -5.11 11.48
C SER A 49 5.04 -4.68 10.85
N THR A 50 4.79 -5.11 9.61
CA THR A 50 3.61 -4.72 8.83
C THR A 50 3.29 -5.77 7.77
N THR A 51 2.00 -5.95 7.47
CA THR A 51 1.54 -6.80 6.36
C THR A 51 1.52 -6.08 5.02
N ASN A 52 1.84 -4.78 5.02
CA ASN A 52 1.84 -3.96 3.83
C ASN A 52 3.03 -4.30 2.91
N ALA A 53 2.81 -4.17 1.60
CA ALA A 53 3.89 -4.26 0.62
C ALA A 53 4.98 -3.20 0.87
N HIS A 54 6.18 -3.44 0.34
CA HIS A 54 7.30 -2.48 0.45
C HIS A 54 6.99 -1.09 -0.15
N ILE A 55 6.03 -1.02 -1.07
CA ILE A 55 5.64 0.21 -1.77
C ILE A 55 4.58 1.05 -1.03
N ASN A 56 4.05 0.58 0.09
CA ASN A 56 3.03 1.32 0.87
C ASN A 56 3.71 2.31 1.83
N THR A 57 4.34 3.33 1.25
CA THR A 57 5.19 4.33 1.94
C THR A 57 4.47 5.65 2.26
N GLY A 58 3.20 5.80 1.87
CA GLY A 58 2.42 7.01 2.17
C GLY A 58 2.67 8.18 1.23
N ASP A 59 3.18 7.95 0.02
CA ASP A 59 3.59 9.01 -0.91
C ASP A 59 2.49 10.03 -1.20
N GLY A 60 1.26 9.58 -1.43
CA GLY A 60 0.12 10.47 -1.70
C GLY A 60 -0.35 11.27 -0.48
N VAL A 61 -0.32 10.66 0.71
CA VAL A 61 -0.58 11.38 1.96
C VAL A 61 0.47 12.47 2.17
N GLY A 62 1.75 12.15 1.93
CA GLY A 62 2.84 13.11 1.97
C GLY A 62 2.68 14.24 0.95
N MET A 63 2.22 13.94 -0.27
CA MET A 63 1.93 14.96 -1.28
C MET A 63 0.80 15.90 -0.85
N ALA A 64 -0.28 15.36 -0.31
CA ALA A 64 -1.42 16.15 0.18
C ALA A 64 -0.99 17.09 1.31
N LEU A 65 -0.25 16.58 2.30
CA LEU A 65 0.31 17.37 3.40
C LEU A 65 1.22 18.51 2.91
N ARG A 66 2.15 18.21 2.00
CA ARG A 66 3.04 19.24 1.41
C ARG A 66 2.28 20.30 0.61
N ALA A 67 1.15 19.92 0.01
CA ALA A 67 0.27 20.86 -0.67
C ALA A 67 -0.64 21.65 0.31
N GLY A 68 -0.55 21.43 1.62
CA GLY A 68 -1.41 22.07 2.62
C GLY A 68 -2.86 21.57 2.58
N VAL A 69 -3.09 20.35 2.08
CA VAL A 69 -4.38 19.67 2.19
C VAL A 69 -4.43 18.95 3.54
N PRO A 70 -5.44 19.19 4.40
CA PRO A 70 -5.57 18.48 5.66
C PRO A 70 -5.84 17.00 5.43
N VAL A 71 -5.27 16.17 6.29
CA VAL A 71 -5.51 14.73 6.36
C VAL A 71 -6.23 14.42 7.67
N GLN A 72 -6.98 13.33 7.71
CA GLN A 72 -7.84 13.00 8.84
C GLN A 72 -7.46 11.64 9.44
N ASP A 73 -7.62 11.50 10.76
CA ASP A 73 -7.51 10.26 11.52
C ASP A 73 -6.18 9.51 11.30
N MET A 74 -5.08 10.25 11.13
CA MET A 74 -3.74 9.71 10.86
C MET A 74 -3.16 8.88 12.02
N GLU A 75 -3.78 8.96 13.19
CA GLU A 75 -3.47 8.17 14.38
C GLU A 75 -4.15 6.78 14.38
N MET A 76 -5.15 6.54 13.52
CA MET A 76 -5.99 5.34 13.54
C MET A 76 -5.38 4.19 12.73
N TRP A 77 -4.34 3.56 13.27
CA TRP A 77 -3.68 2.42 12.65
C TRP A 77 -4.32 1.08 13.04
N GLN A 78 -4.77 0.30 12.04
CA GLN A 78 -5.28 -1.05 12.27
C GLN A 78 -4.13 -2.07 12.32
N PHE A 79 -4.04 -2.77 13.44
CA PHE A 79 -3.17 -3.94 13.58
C PHE A 79 -3.99 -5.22 13.38
N HIS A 80 -3.57 -6.06 12.44
CA HIS A 80 -4.24 -7.33 12.21
C HIS A 80 -3.67 -8.41 13.18
N PRO A 81 -4.53 -9.12 13.95
CA PRO A 81 -4.07 -10.03 14.99
C PRO A 81 -3.35 -11.29 14.47
N THR A 82 -3.48 -11.60 13.17
CA THR A 82 -2.97 -12.83 12.53
C THR A 82 -1.94 -12.55 11.44
N GLY A 83 -1.07 -11.56 11.65
CA GLY A 83 0.15 -11.43 10.85
C GLY A 83 1.18 -12.52 11.23
N ILE A 84 1.79 -13.17 10.24
CA ILE A 84 2.86 -14.15 10.50
C ILE A 84 4.07 -13.41 11.07
N ALA A 85 4.47 -13.75 12.30
CA ALA A 85 5.63 -13.16 12.95
C ALA A 85 6.90 -13.32 12.09
N GLY A 86 7.68 -12.25 11.97
CA GLY A 86 8.90 -12.21 11.15
C GLY A 86 8.65 -11.99 9.65
N ALA A 87 7.69 -12.71 9.05
CA ALA A 87 7.39 -12.61 7.61
C ALA A 87 6.45 -11.44 7.27
N GLY A 88 5.58 -11.03 8.20
CA GLY A 88 4.58 -9.99 7.99
C GLY A 88 3.41 -10.41 7.10
N VAL A 89 3.42 -11.60 6.49
CA VAL A 89 2.33 -12.05 5.61
C VAL A 89 1.02 -12.19 6.39
N LEU A 90 -0.08 -11.74 5.78
CA LEU A 90 -1.41 -11.78 6.37
C LEU A 90 -1.98 -13.21 6.32
N VAL A 91 -2.36 -13.77 7.46
CA VAL A 91 -3.28 -14.91 7.49
C VAL A 91 -4.70 -14.37 7.51
N THR A 92 -5.50 -14.79 6.53
CA THR A 92 -6.89 -14.35 6.37
C THR A 92 -7.69 -14.53 7.66
N GLU A 93 -8.51 -13.53 7.98
CA GLU A 93 -9.47 -13.60 9.09
C GLU A 93 -10.44 -14.78 8.96
N GLY A 94 -10.68 -15.27 7.73
CA GLY A 94 -11.45 -16.48 7.48
C GLY A 94 -10.92 -17.72 8.21
N CYS A 95 -9.63 -17.75 8.58
CA CYS A 95 -9.04 -18.79 9.40
C CYS A 95 -9.59 -18.81 10.84
N ARG A 96 -10.03 -17.66 11.39
CA ARG A 96 -10.71 -17.59 12.70
C ARG A 96 -12.20 -17.94 12.60
N GLY A 97 -12.84 -17.58 11.48
CA GLY A 97 -14.27 -17.84 11.24
C GLY A 97 -14.60 -19.29 10.89
N ARG A 98 -13.64 -20.07 10.36
CA ARG A 98 -13.83 -21.50 10.15
C ARG A 98 -13.74 -22.26 11.47
N ARG A 99 -14.83 -22.95 11.85
CA ARG A 99 -14.84 -23.93 12.95
C ARG A 99 -13.65 -24.88 12.81
N ARG A 100 -13.05 -25.24 13.95
CA ARG A 100 -11.87 -26.12 14.06
C ARG A 100 -12.00 -27.32 13.13
N LEU A 101 -11.19 -27.33 12.08
CA LEU A 101 -11.02 -28.50 11.25
C LEU A 101 -10.09 -29.48 11.98
N PRO A 102 -10.23 -30.79 11.75
CA PRO A 102 -9.26 -31.79 12.20
C PRO A 102 -7.83 -31.37 11.81
N ALA A 103 -6.83 -31.75 12.62
CA ALA A 103 -5.45 -31.27 12.49
C ALA A 103 -4.84 -31.46 11.08
N GLU A 104 -5.17 -32.56 10.40
CA GLU A 104 -4.78 -32.80 9.01
C GLU A 104 -5.31 -31.74 8.03
N GLN A 105 -6.57 -31.35 8.22
CA GLN A 105 -7.27 -30.48 7.29
C GLN A 105 -6.92 -29.00 7.55
N THR A 106 -6.50 -28.68 8.78
CA THR A 106 -5.85 -27.41 9.13
C THR A 106 -4.48 -27.27 8.45
N ARG A 107 -3.67 -28.34 8.41
CA ARG A 107 -2.40 -28.34 7.64
C ARG A 107 -2.67 -28.08 6.16
N ARG A 108 -3.66 -28.73 5.54
CA ARG A 108 -4.00 -28.46 4.13
C ARG A 108 -4.48 -27.03 3.87
N ALA A 109 -5.24 -26.42 4.78
CA ALA A 109 -5.71 -25.04 4.60
C ALA A 109 -4.58 -24.01 4.74
N LEU A 110 -3.70 -24.18 5.74
CA LEU A 110 -2.54 -23.30 5.95
C LEU A 110 -1.48 -23.48 4.84
N TYR A 111 -1.14 -24.73 4.51
CA TYR A 111 -0.20 -25.00 3.42
C TYR A 111 -0.78 -24.72 2.04
N GLY A 112 -2.09 -24.83 1.83
CA GLY A 112 -2.73 -24.45 0.56
C GLY A 112 -2.62 -22.95 0.27
N ALA A 113 -2.78 -22.12 1.30
CA ALA A 113 -2.56 -20.67 1.20
C ALA A 113 -1.08 -20.32 0.94
N LEU A 114 -0.14 -21.03 1.57
CA LEU A 114 1.31 -20.88 1.36
C LEU A 114 1.79 -21.42 -0.01
N CYS A 115 1.22 -22.52 -0.50
CA CYS A 115 1.60 -23.13 -1.78
C CYS A 115 1.00 -22.43 -3.00
N ALA A 116 -0.06 -21.63 -2.83
CA ALA A 116 -0.60 -20.79 -3.91
C ALA A 116 0.40 -19.71 -4.38
N GLU A 117 1.38 -19.34 -3.56
CA GLU A 117 2.51 -18.47 -3.98
C GLU A 117 3.64 -19.23 -4.70
N ARG A 118 3.67 -20.58 -4.63
CA ARG A 118 4.72 -21.40 -5.25
C ARG A 118 4.38 -21.93 -6.65
N GLN A 119 3.20 -21.64 -7.18
CA GLN A 119 2.75 -22.07 -8.52
C GLN A 119 2.61 -20.91 -9.52
N ARG A 120 3.49 -19.90 -9.47
CA ARG A 120 3.75 -19.11 -10.68
C ARG A 120 4.83 -19.82 -11.50
N PRO A 121 4.55 -20.28 -12.73
CA PRO A 121 5.60 -20.80 -13.60
C PRO A 121 6.61 -19.68 -13.85
N GLY A 122 7.87 -19.96 -13.53
CA GLY A 122 8.99 -19.11 -13.96
C GLY A 122 9.00 -19.09 -15.49
N GLY A 123 8.86 -17.90 -16.05
CA GLY A 123 9.14 -17.64 -17.46
C GLY A 123 10.61 -17.33 -17.62
N SER A 124 11.35 -18.28 -18.20
CA SER A 124 12.41 -18.10 -19.19
C SER A 124 12.78 -19.47 -19.74
#